data_AF-A0A524CHK8-F1
#
_entry.id   AF-A0A524CHK8-F1
#
_cell.length_a   1.000
_cell.length_b   1.000
_cell.length_c   1.000
_cell.angle_alpha   90.00
_cell.angle_beta   90.00
_cell.angle_gamma   90.00
#
_symmetry.space_group_name_H-M   'P 1'
#
loop_
_entity.id
_entity.type
_entity.pdbx_description
1 polymer ?
#
loop_
_entity_poly.entity_id
_entity_poly.type
_entity_poly.pdbx_seq_one_letter_code
_entity_poly.pdbx_strand_id
1 'polypeptide(L)'
;MISFLFWICFEIFILVYLYKIVKIRKNKFILGISKFYTGFTLLTIGFILSPEFILQIFNENLLFFGSVFQLIAICMIFYLLIRIEPLSELNWEDKIDDIYIIDKNGICLYHKGFSQEFRDTIDPQIVSGAIKSINVILESITETKNNDFSLIKKKEKILSIFSSNFITGILISNDELKLSKQYLQKLINKIENVYFNVLQDWDNDISIFDPVETIINNILPI
;
A
#
# COMPACT_ATOMS: atom_id res chain seq x y z
N MET A 1 -34.52 23.01 -6.31
CA MET A 1 -33.89 23.56 -5.09
C MET A 1 -33.23 22.48 -4.22
N ILE A 2 -33.92 21.40 -3.86
CA ILE A 2 -33.38 20.31 -3.02
C ILE A 2 -32.10 19.67 -3.62
N SER A 3 -32.10 19.40 -4.93
CA SER A 3 -30.92 18.83 -5.61
C SER A 3 -29.69 19.73 -5.57
N PHE A 4 -29.86 21.05 -5.67
CA PHE A 4 -28.75 22.00 -5.59
C PHE A 4 -28.12 22.04 -4.20
N LEU A 5 -28.96 22.02 -3.15
CA LEU A 5 -28.51 21.95 -1.75
C LEU A 5 -27.72 20.66 -1.49
N PHE A 6 -28.18 19.52 -2.03
CA PHE A 6 -27.48 18.25 -1.93
C PHE A 6 -26.07 18.32 -2.53
N TRP A 7 -25.91 18.88 -3.73
CA TRP A 7 -24.59 18.99 -4.37
C TRP A 7 -23.62 19.88 -3.60
N ILE A 8 -24.10 20.99 -3.01
CA ILE A 8 -23.28 21.84 -2.13
C ILE A 8 -22.82 21.06 -0.89
N CYS A 9 -23.72 20.36 -0.21
CA CYS A 9 -23.36 19.55 0.94
C CYS A 9 -22.38 18.43 0.58
N PHE A 10 -22.54 17.83 -0.60
CA PHE A 10 -21.69 16.75 -1.09
C PHE A 10 -20.29 17.24 -1.50
N GLU A 11 -20.17 18.40 -2.17
CA GLU A 11 -18.90 19.10 -2.41
C GLU A 11 -18.14 19.34 -1.10
N ILE A 12 -18.82 19.89 -0.08
CA ILE A 12 -18.22 20.17 1.23
C ILE A 12 -17.73 18.87 1.88
N PHE A 13 -18.55 17.81 1.86
CA PHE A 13 -18.17 16.50 2.39
C PHE A 13 -16.91 15.95 1.70
N ILE A 14 -16.84 16.03 0.36
CA ILE A 14 -15.68 15.57 -0.41
C ILE A 14 -14.44 16.41 -0.09
N LEU A 15 -14.57 17.72 0.03
CA LEU A 15 -13.45 18.60 0.40
C LEU A 15 -12.89 18.25 1.79
N VAL A 16 -13.75 18.04 2.78
CA VAL A 16 -13.34 17.61 4.13
C VAL A 16 -12.66 16.24 4.09
N TYR A 17 -13.22 15.30 3.32
CA TYR A 17 -12.67 13.97 3.15
C TYR A 17 -11.28 13.99 2.49
N LEU A 18 -11.13 14.72 1.39
CA LEU A 18 -9.85 14.87 0.69
C LEU A 18 -8.81 15.59 1.54
N TYR A 19 -9.20 16.63 2.29
CA TYR A 19 -8.32 17.31 3.24
C TYR A 19 -7.74 16.34 4.29
N LYS A 20 -8.59 15.45 4.83
CA LYS A 20 -8.14 14.43 5.78
C LYS A 20 -7.12 13.48 5.15
N ILE A 21 -7.30 13.09 3.90
CA ILE A 21 -6.35 12.20 3.20
C ILE A 21 -5.03 12.92 2.86
N VAL A 22 -5.08 14.18 2.40
CA VAL A 22 -3.86 14.99 2.17
C VAL A 22 -3.04 15.12 3.45
N LYS A 23 -3.71 15.31 4.60
CA LYS A 23 -3.03 15.42 5.90
C LYS A 23 -2.26 14.15 6.28
N ILE A 24 -2.71 12.98 5.81
CA ILE A 24 -2.11 11.68 6.13
C ILE A 24 -0.95 11.32 5.17
N ARG A 25 -0.93 11.82 3.92
CA ARG A 25 0.11 11.43 2.92
C ARG A 25 0.92 12.58 2.34
N LYS A 26 2.25 12.40 2.24
CA LYS A 26 3.19 13.36 1.62
C LYS A 26 3.16 13.34 0.06
N ASN A 27 3.20 14.56 -0.51
CA ASN A 27 3.45 15.05 -1.87
C ASN A 27 2.93 14.30 -3.11
N LYS A 28 3.20 13.01 -3.31
CA LYS A 28 2.81 12.32 -4.57
C LYS A 28 1.29 12.07 -4.65
N PHE A 29 0.62 11.96 -3.51
CA PHE A 29 -0.83 11.76 -3.43
C PHE A 29 -1.63 13.04 -3.74
N ILE A 30 -1.06 14.21 -3.47
CA ILE A 30 -1.69 15.52 -3.68
C ILE A 30 -2.04 15.72 -5.16
N LEU A 31 -1.16 15.29 -6.06
CA LEU A 31 -1.35 15.42 -7.51
C LEU A 31 -2.43 14.46 -8.06
N GLY A 32 -2.69 13.35 -7.36
CA GLY A 32 -3.82 12.47 -7.65
C GLY A 32 -5.15 13.05 -7.16
N ILE A 33 -5.14 13.61 -5.93
CA ILE A 33 -6.30 14.30 -5.35
C ILE A 33 -6.70 15.52 -6.18
N SER A 34 -5.75 16.32 -6.66
CA SER A 34 -6.07 17.48 -7.48
C SER A 34 -6.76 17.08 -8.78
N LYS A 35 -6.34 15.97 -9.41
CA LYS A 35 -7.00 15.40 -10.60
C LYS A 35 -8.41 14.90 -10.28
N PHE A 36 -8.62 14.32 -9.10
CA PHE A 36 -9.94 13.90 -8.64
C PHE A 36 -10.86 15.10 -8.46
N TYR A 37 -10.35 16.15 -7.82
CA TYR A 37 -11.11 17.40 -7.64
C TYR A 37 -11.43 18.05 -8.98
N THR A 38 -10.51 18.06 -9.96
CA THR A 38 -10.84 18.58 -11.29
C THR A 38 -11.95 17.78 -11.97
N GLY A 39 -11.95 16.45 -11.86
CA GLY A 39 -13.05 15.63 -12.37
C GLY A 39 -14.37 15.93 -11.67
N PHE A 40 -14.32 16.16 -10.36
CA PHE A 40 -15.49 16.52 -9.58
C PHE A 40 -16.05 17.90 -9.95
N THR A 41 -15.21 18.92 -10.07
CA THR A 41 -15.65 20.26 -10.52
C THR A 41 -16.25 20.22 -11.93
N LEU A 42 -15.72 19.38 -12.83
CA LEU A 42 -16.27 19.18 -14.16
C LEU A 42 -17.66 18.53 -14.11
N LEU A 43 -17.88 17.60 -13.17
CA LEU A 43 -19.18 16.98 -12.91
C LEU A 43 -20.19 18.03 -12.43
N THR A 44 -19.79 18.87 -11.47
CA THR A 44 -20.63 19.94 -10.92
C THR A 44 -21.00 20.97 -11.99
N ILE A 45 -20.05 21.37 -12.84
CA ILE A 45 -20.29 22.26 -13.99
C ILE A 45 -21.28 21.61 -14.96
N GLY A 46 -21.04 20.34 -15.34
CA GLY A 46 -21.94 19.60 -16.22
C GLY A 46 -23.36 19.51 -15.64
N PHE A 47 -23.49 19.24 -14.34
CA PHE A 47 -24.77 19.22 -13.63
C PHE A 47 -25.48 20.57 -13.59
N ILE A 48 -24.75 21.68 -13.45
CA ILE A 48 -25.34 23.01 -13.51
C ILE A 48 -25.84 23.32 -14.92
N LEU A 49 -25.19 22.80 -15.96
CA LEU A 49 -25.54 23.00 -17.38
C LEU A 49 -26.74 22.16 -17.87
N SER A 50 -27.03 21.04 -17.22
CA SER A 50 -28.09 20.09 -17.57
C SER A 50 -29.55 20.40 -17.14
N PRO A 51 -29.89 21.26 -16.15
CA PRO A 51 -31.27 21.42 -15.70
C PRO A 51 -32.12 22.16 -16.73
N GLU A 52 -33.41 21.82 -16.78
CA GLU A 52 -34.42 22.45 -17.64
C GLU A 52 -34.51 23.98 -17.46
N PHE A 53 -34.08 24.51 -16.31
CA PHE A 53 -34.00 25.95 -16.06
C PHE A 53 -33.04 26.66 -17.04
N ILE A 54 -31.96 25.99 -17.47
CA ILE A 54 -31.04 26.55 -18.48
C ILE A 54 -31.65 26.46 -19.88
N LEU A 55 -32.49 25.47 -20.18
CA LEU A 55 -33.22 25.39 -21.47
C LEU A 55 -34.16 26.59 -21.70
N GLN A 56 -34.68 27.22 -20.63
CA GLN A 56 -35.51 28.42 -20.77
C GLN A 56 -34.70 29.67 -21.16
N ILE A 57 -33.41 29.72 -20.81
CA ILE A 57 -32.54 30.88 -21.02
C ILE A 57 -31.61 30.67 -22.22
N PHE A 58 -31.25 29.43 -22.50
CA PHE A 58 -30.26 29.02 -23.49
C PHE A 58 -30.81 27.92 -24.41
N ASN A 59 -30.20 27.82 -25.60
CA ASN A 59 -30.61 26.92 -26.66
C ASN A 59 -30.25 25.44 -26.36
N GLU A 60 -30.91 24.48 -27.05
CA GLU A 60 -30.78 23.02 -26.84
C GLU A 60 -29.32 22.50 -26.87
N ASN A 61 -28.44 23.19 -27.60
CA ASN A 61 -27.02 22.84 -27.72
C ASN A 61 -26.29 22.79 -26.37
N LEU A 62 -26.67 23.62 -25.39
CA LEU A 62 -26.00 23.67 -24.09
C LEU A 62 -26.25 22.41 -23.24
N LEU A 63 -27.41 21.78 -23.41
CA LEU A 63 -27.75 20.53 -22.72
C LEU A 63 -26.89 19.36 -23.22
N PHE A 64 -26.62 19.32 -24.54
CA PHE A 64 -25.71 18.34 -25.13
C PHE A 64 -24.30 18.49 -24.56
N PHE A 65 -23.76 19.72 -24.50
CA PHE A 65 -22.44 19.96 -23.92
C PHE A 65 -22.36 19.62 -22.43
N GLY A 66 -23.38 19.97 -21.64
CA GLY A 66 -23.45 19.61 -20.22
C GLY A 66 -23.39 18.09 -20.01
N SER A 67 -24.14 17.34 -20.83
CA SER A 67 -24.15 15.87 -20.78
C SER A 67 -22.80 15.25 -21.16
N VAL A 68 -22.13 15.80 -22.18
CA VAL A 68 -20.78 15.37 -22.58
C VAL A 68 -19.77 15.64 -21.46
N PHE A 69 -19.82 16.82 -20.82
CA PHE A 69 -18.94 17.15 -19.69
C PHE A 69 -19.17 16.22 -18.49
N GLN A 70 -20.43 15.90 -18.16
CA GLN A 70 -20.74 14.94 -17.10
C GLN A 70 -20.16 13.56 -17.42
N LEU A 71 -20.30 13.08 -18.66
CA LEU A 71 -19.78 11.77 -19.06
C LEU A 71 -18.25 11.72 -18.93
N ILE A 72 -17.55 12.76 -19.41
CA ILE A 72 -16.10 12.88 -19.26
C ILE A 72 -15.69 12.90 -17.79
N ALA A 73 -16.42 13.66 -16.96
CA ALA A 73 -16.18 13.76 -15.52
C ALA A 73 -16.34 12.40 -14.83
N ILE A 74 -17.41 11.66 -15.14
CA ILE A 74 -17.65 10.31 -14.62
C ILE A 74 -16.50 9.38 -15.01
N CYS A 75 -16.09 9.36 -16.28
CA CYS A 75 -14.96 8.54 -16.74
C CYS A 75 -13.66 8.88 -15.99
N MET A 76 -13.36 10.17 -15.79
CA MET A 76 -12.20 10.62 -15.02
C MET A 76 -12.25 10.17 -13.56
N ILE A 77 -13.41 10.32 -12.90
CA ILE A 77 -13.62 9.91 -11.50
C ILE A 77 -13.45 8.40 -11.36
N PHE A 78 -14.05 7.59 -12.24
CA PHE A 78 -13.89 6.13 -12.21
C PHE A 78 -12.44 5.70 -12.44
N TYR A 79 -11.76 6.30 -13.42
CA TYR A 79 -10.34 6.03 -13.66
C TYR A 79 -9.49 6.32 -12.42
N LEU A 80 -9.79 7.40 -11.70
CA LEU A 80 -9.07 7.77 -10.48
C LEU A 80 -9.44 6.86 -9.30
N LEU A 81 -10.71 6.48 -9.14
CA LEU A 81 -11.14 5.53 -8.10
C LEU A 81 -10.42 4.19 -8.23
N ILE A 82 -10.22 3.70 -9.45
CA ILE A 82 -9.45 2.47 -9.71
C ILE A 82 -7.97 2.64 -9.32
N ARG A 83 -7.44 3.86 -9.38
CA ARG A 83 -6.03 4.17 -9.10
C ARG A 83 -5.78 4.49 -7.62
N ILE A 84 -6.79 4.90 -6.87
CA ILE A 84 -6.68 5.17 -5.44
C ILE A 84 -6.48 3.84 -4.72
N GLU A 85 -5.46 3.76 -3.88
CA GLU A 85 -5.20 2.59 -3.05
C GLU A 85 -6.39 2.32 -2.12
N PRO A 86 -6.74 1.04 -1.87
CA PRO A 86 -7.89 0.72 -1.04
C PRO A 86 -7.73 1.32 0.36
N LEU A 87 -8.81 1.83 0.94
CA LEU A 87 -8.80 2.42 2.29
C LEU A 87 -8.33 1.44 3.37
N SER A 88 -8.47 0.13 3.14
CA SER A 88 -7.95 -0.92 4.01
C SER A 88 -6.43 -0.90 4.16
N GLU A 89 -5.73 -0.24 3.24
CA GLU A 89 -4.27 -0.09 3.22
C GLU A 89 -3.81 1.27 3.79
N LEU A 90 -4.74 2.12 4.24
CA LEU A 90 -4.42 3.46 4.75
C LEU A 90 -3.84 3.43 6.17
N ASN A 91 -4.25 2.43 6.97
CA ASN A 91 -3.71 2.15 8.31
C ASN A 91 -2.95 0.81 8.31
N TRP A 92 -2.06 0.63 7.33
CA TRP A 92 -1.33 -0.63 7.16
C TRP A 92 -0.34 -0.89 8.30
N GLU A 93 0.20 0.16 8.93
CA GLU A 93 1.12 0.07 10.07
C GLU A 93 0.51 -0.65 11.26
N ASP A 94 -0.74 -0.32 11.61
CA ASP A 94 -1.49 -0.96 12.71
C ASP A 94 -1.79 -2.45 12.43
N LYS A 95 -1.60 -2.90 11.19
CA LYS A 95 -1.90 -4.25 10.73
C LYS A 95 -0.66 -5.11 10.60
N ILE A 96 0.53 -4.53 10.62
CA ILE A 96 1.79 -5.28 10.63
C ILE A 96 2.18 -5.52 12.08
N ASP A 97 2.41 -6.78 12.41
CA ASP A 97 2.89 -7.16 13.74
C ASP A 97 4.41 -7.16 13.79
N ASP A 98 5.06 -7.79 12.79
CA ASP A 98 6.50 -8.00 12.76
C ASP A 98 7.06 -8.01 11.34
N ILE A 99 8.31 -7.58 11.22
CA ILE A 99 9.15 -7.78 10.04
C ILE A 99 10.43 -8.51 10.47
N TYR A 100 10.75 -9.56 9.73
CA TYR A 100 12.02 -10.28 9.84
C TYR A 100 12.78 -10.23 8.52
N ILE A 101 14.09 -10.08 8.61
CA ILE A 101 15.01 -10.26 7.50
C ILE A 101 15.96 -11.37 7.93
N ILE A 102 15.98 -12.43 7.14
CA ILE A 102 16.75 -13.63 7.43
C ILE A 102 17.73 -13.88 6.29
N ASP A 103 18.89 -14.45 6.61
CA ASP A 103 19.85 -14.87 5.59
C ASP A 103 19.39 -16.18 4.91
N LYS A 104 20.13 -16.59 3.88
CA LYS A 104 19.91 -17.87 3.18
C LYS A 104 19.93 -19.10 4.09
N ASN A 105 20.62 -19.03 5.23
CA ASN A 105 20.77 -20.11 6.21
C ASN A 105 19.68 -20.09 7.31
N GLY A 106 18.83 -19.05 7.35
CA GLY A 106 17.77 -18.88 8.36
C GLY A 106 18.21 -18.10 9.60
N ILE A 107 19.38 -17.46 9.58
CA ILE A 107 19.85 -16.57 10.65
C ILE A 107 19.07 -15.25 10.56
N CYS A 108 18.54 -14.80 11.68
CA CYS A 108 17.85 -13.51 11.78
C CYS A 108 18.89 -12.39 11.71
N LEU A 109 18.91 -11.67 10.58
CA LEU A 109 19.77 -10.50 10.39
C LEU A 109 19.16 -9.26 11.03
N TYR A 110 17.82 -9.19 11.04
CA TYR A 110 17.09 -8.06 11.60
C TYR A 110 15.66 -8.46 11.95
N HIS A 111 15.16 -7.95 13.07
CA HIS A 111 13.77 -8.06 13.50
C HIS A 111 13.25 -6.71 13.99
N LYS A 112 12.01 -6.37 13.60
CA LYS A 112 11.28 -5.25 14.17
C LYS A 112 9.83 -5.64 14.40
N GLY A 113 9.44 -5.69 15.67
CA GLY A 113 8.05 -5.78 16.08
C GLY A 113 7.40 -4.41 16.15
N PHE A 114 6.24 -4.26 15.53
CA PHE A 114 5.41 -3.05 15.53
C PHE A 114 4.30 -3.15 16.58
N SER A 115 3.74 -4.35 16.78
CA SER A 115 2.77 -4.63 17.84
C SER A 115 3.46 -4.96 19.17
N GLN A 116 2.88 -4.51 20.28
CA GLN A 116 3.36 -4.85 21.63
C GLN A 116 3.11 -6.32 21.99
N GLU A 117 2.18 -7.00 21.33
CA GLU A 117 1.79 -8.38 21.67
C GLU A 117 2.90 -9.42 21.41
N PHE A 118 3.77 -9.17 20.43
CA PHE A 118 4.77 -10.14 19.99
C PHE A 118 6.20 -9.86 20.48
N ARG A 119 6.45 -8.67 21.02
CA ARG A 119 7.82 -8.20 21.29
C ARG A 119 8.61 -9.02 22.33
N ASP A 120 7.93 -9.71 23.25
CA ASP A 120 8.60 -10.23 24.45
C ASP A 120 8.49 -11.75 24.69
N THR A 121 7.95 -12.53 23.75
CA THR A 121 7.61 -13.95 24.04
C THR A 121 8.49 -15.00 23.37
N ILE A 122 9.12 -14.71 22.22
CA ILE A 122 9.89 -15.72 21.46
C ILE A 122 11.15 -15.07 20.87
N ASP A 123 12.29 -15.75 20.99
CA ASP A 123 13.55 -15.34 20.39
C ASP A 123 13.42 -15.24 18.85
N PRO A 124 13.74 -14.07 18.24
CA PRO A 124 13.69 -13.88 16.80
C PRO A 124 14.47 -14.93 15.99
N GLN A 125 15.56 -15.46 16.53
CA GLN A 125 16.38 -16.49 15.90
C GLN A 125 15.67 -17.85 15.83
N ILE A 126 14.84 -18.17 16.83
CA ILE A 126 14.01 -19.39 16.81
C ILE A 126 12.92 -19.24 15.76
N VAL A 127 12.28 -18.08 15.70
CA VAL A 127 11.25 -17.77 14.71
C VAL A 127 11.81 -17.84 13.29
N SER A 128 12.97 -17.22 13.04
CA SER A 128 13.62 -17.24 11.72
C SER A 128 13.96 -18.65 11.26
N GLY A 129 14.55 -19.48 12.13
CA GLY A 129 14.88 -20.87 11.82
C GLY A 129 13.65 -21.73 11.52
N ALA A 130 12.58 -21.56 12.30
CA ALA A 130 11.32 -22.27 12.07
C ALA A 130 10.68 -21.88 10.73
N ILE A 131 10.62 -20.58 10.41
CA ILE A 131 10.05 -20.10 9.14
C ILE A 131 10.89 -20.56 7.96
N LYS A 132 12.22 -20.52 8.06
CA LYS A 132 13.11 -21.04 7.01
C LYS A 132 12.85 -22.52 6.75
N SER A 133 12.71 -23.31 7.82
CA SER A 133 12.44 -24.74 7.71
C SER A 133 11.10 -25.02 7.01
N ILE A 134 10.05 -24.29 7.38
CA ILE A 134 8.74 -24.36 6.72
C ILE A 134 8.87 -23.96 5.24
N ASN A 135 9.58 -22.88 4.94
CA ASN A 135 9.73 -22.40 3.57
C ASN A 135 10.50 -23.39 2.69
N VAL A 136 11.56 -24.03 3.18
CA VAL A 136 12.28 -25.09 2.46
C VAL A 136 11.37 -26.29 2.17
N ILE A 137 10.54 -26.69 3.15
CA ILE A 137 9.56 -27.77 2.94
C ILE A 137 8.56 -27.37 1.86
N LEU A 138 8.03 -26.14 1.91
CA LEU A 138 7.10 -25.65 0.89
C LEU A 138 7.73 -25.63 -0.51
N GLU A 139 8.91 -25.04 -0.65
CA GLU A 139 9.67 -24.98 -1.92
C GLU A 139 9.91 -26.38 -2.51
N SER A 140 10.23 -27.36 -1.65
CA SER A 140 10.45 -28.74 -2.09
C SER A 140 9.18 -29.43 -2.63
N ILE A 141 8.00 -29.02 -2.16
CA ILE A 141 6.71 -29.59 -2.57
C ILE A 141 6.16 -28.88 -3.81
N THR A 142 6.35 -27.56 -3.90
CA THR A 142 5.76 -26.73 -4.96
C THR A 142 6.62 -26.58 -6.20
N GLU A 143 7.87 -27.07 -6.16
CA GLU A 143 8.89 -26.86 -7.22
C GLU A 143 9.11 -25.38 -7.58
N THR A 144 8.64 -24.45 -6.75
CA THR A 144 8.81 -23.01 -6.92
C THR A 144 10.23 -22.61 -6.58
N LYS A 145 10.81 -21.72 -7.40
CA LYS A 145 12.18 -21.22 -7.24
C LYS A 145 12.20 -19.87 -6.53
N ASN A 146 13.41 -19.46 -6.12
CA ASN A 146 13.69 -18.12 -5.58
C ASN A 146 13.04 -17.01 -6.42
N ASN A 147 12.69 -15.89 -5.77
CA ASN A 147 11.98 -14.71 -6.30
C ASN A 147 10.46 -14.82 -6.41
N ASP A 148 9.83 -15.90 -5.93
CA ASP A 148 8.39 -15.99 -5.77
C ASP A 148 7.92 -15.58 -4.37
N PHE A 149 6.67 -15.10 -4.31
CA PHE A 149 5.99 -14.76 -3.06
C PHE A 149 5.26 -15.97 -2.50
N SER A 150 5.56 -16.29 -1.24
CA SER A 150 4.84 -17.31 -0.47
C SER A 150 3.94 -16.65 0.56
N LEU A 151 2.70 -17.12 0.68
CA LEU A 151 1.75 -16.61 1.66
C LEU A 151 1.22 -17.76 2.51
N ILE A 152 1.46 -17.68 3.81
CA ILE A 152 0.98 -18.67 4.79
C ILE A 152 -0.05 -17.98 5.67
N LYS A 153 -1.31 -18.43 5.59
CA LYS A 153 -2.40 -17.90 6.40
C LYS A 153 -2.79 -18.89 7.48
N LYS A 154 -2.81 -18.44 8.74
CA LYS A 154 -3.29 -19.22 9.87
C LYS A 154 -4.14 -18.34 10.78
N LYS A 155 -5.45 -18.62 10.82
CA LYS A 155 -6.45 -17.79 11.50
C LYS A 155 -6.37 -16.34 11.01
N GLU A 156 -6.17 -15.40 11.92
CA GLU A 156 -6.06 -13.96 11.67
C GLU A 156 -4.62 -13.53 11.34
N LYS A 157 -3.62 -14.42 11.42
CA LYS A 157 -2.24 -14.09 11.07
C LYS A 157 -1.91 -14.52 9.64
N ILE A 158 -1.22 -13.63 8.94
CA ILE A 158 -0.73 -13.82 7.58
C ILE A 158 0.77 -13.58 7.57
N LEU A 159 1.50 -14.59 7.13
CA LEU A 159 2.93 -14.51 6.89
C LEU A 159 3.14 -14.33 5.38
N SER A 160 3.66 -13.18 4.99
CA SER A 160 4.11 -12.90 3.63
C SER A 160 5.61 -13.08 3.55
N ILE A 161 6.06 -13.99 2.70
CA ILE A 161 7.47 -14.38 2.56
C ILE A 161 7.92 -14.02 1.14
N PHE A 162 9.07 -13.37 1.06
CA PHE A 162 9.74 -13.06 -0.21
C PHE A 162 11.21 -13.44 -0.12
N SER A 163 11.64 -14.43 -0.91
CA SER A 163 13.02 -14.90 -0.95
C SER A 163 13.73 -14.31 -2.17
N SER A 164 14.85 -13.62 -1.92
CA SER A 164 15.79 -13.15 -2.94
C SER A 164 17.02 -14.08 -2.96
N ASN A 165 18.17 -13.65 -3.51
CA ASN A 165 19.33 -14.54 -3.66
C ASN A 165 20.05 -14.80 -2.34
N PHE A 166 20.19 -13.78 -1.50
CA PHE A 166 20.97 -13.88 -0.25
C PHE A 166 20.13 -13.78 1.01
N ILE A 167 18.99 -13.10 0.92
CA ILE A 167 18.13 -12.82 2.06
C ILE A 167 16.66 -13.13 1.73
N THR A 168 15.92 -13.47 2.77
CA THR A 168 14.47 -13.65 2.74
C THR A 168 13.83 -12.64 3.68
N GLY A 169 12.83 -11.93 3.17
CA GLY A 169 11.96 -11.06 3.96
C GLY A 169 10.71 -11.78 4.41
N ILE A 170 10.32 -11.54 5.64
CA ILE A 170 9.08 -12.05 6.22
C ILE A 170 8.33 -10.89 6.84
N LEU A 171 7.05 -10.76 6.51
CA LEU A 171 6.14 -9.78 7.07
C LEU A 171 4.95 -10.51 7.68
N ILE A 172 4.73 -10.30 8.97
CA ILE A 172 3.60 -10.85 9.72
C ILE A 172 2.55 -9.77 9.86
N SER A 173 1.32 -10.05 9.43
CA SER A 173 0.21 -9.11 9.50
C SER A 173 -1.09 -9.78 9.93
N ASN A 174 -2.01 -8.97 10.45
CA ASN A 174 -3.38 -9.39 10.83
C ASN A 174 -4.35 -9.42 9.63
N ASP A 175 -3.95 -8.83 8.50
CA ASP A 175 -4.77 -8.65 7.30
C ASP A 175 -3.95 -8.89 6.04
N GLU A 176 -4.62 -9.25 4.94
CA GLU A 176 -3.97 -9.35 3.64
C GLU A 176 -3.87 -7.96 3.01
N LEU A 177 -2.67 -7.41 3.04
CA LEU A 177 -2.34 -6.11 2.45
C LEU A 177 -1.72 -6.34 1.07
N LYS A 178 -2.33 -5.84 0.00
CA LYS A 178 -1.76 -6.04 -1.35
C LYS A 178 -0.45 -5.28 -1.51
N LEU A 179 -0.33 -4.09 -0.94
CA LEU A 179 0.89 -3.30 -1.03
C LEU A 179 2.00 -3.84 -0.12
N SER A 180 1.69 -4.58 0.95
CA SER A 180 2.74 -5.12 1.84
C SER A 180 3.70 -6.05 1.08
N LYS A 181 3.18 -6.83 0.12
CA LYS A 181 4.00 -7.64 -0.79
C LYS A 181 4.97 -6.76 -1.59
N GLN A 182 4.45 -5.69 -2.21
CA GLN A 182 5.27 -4.77 -3.01
C GLN A 182 6.32 -4.05 -2.16
N TYR A 183 5.96 -3.63 -0.94
CA TYR A 183 6.89 -3.01 -0.01
C TYR A 183 7.96 -3.99 0.47
N LEU A 184 7.58 -5.23 0.83
CA LEU A 184 8.51 -6.27 1.24
C LEU A 184 9.50 -6.60 0.12
N GLN A 185 9.03 -6.78 -1.12
CA GLN A 185 9.91 -6.99 -2.28
C GLN A 185 10.90 -5.84 -2.44
N LYS A 186 10.40 -4.61 -2.45
CA LYS A 186 11.23 -3.41 -2.62
C LYS A 186 12.25 -3.26 -1.49
N LEU A 187 11.86 -3.64 -0.28
CA LEU A 187 12.68 -3.61 0.91
C LEU A 187 13.83 -4.60 0.80
N ILE A 188 13.52 -5.86 0.53
CA ILE A 188 14.52 -6.93 0.38
C ILE A 188 15.48 -6.63 -0.76
N ASN A 189 14.97 -6.25 -1.93
CA ASN A 189 15.83 -5.88 -3.06
C ASN A 189 16.75 -4.70 -2.72
N LYS A 190 16.26 -3.70 -1.99
CA LYS A 190 17.09 -2.55 -1.60
C LYS A 190 18.16 -2.94 -0.57
N ILE A 191 17.83 -3.76 0.41
CA ILE A 191 18.79 -4.24 1.41
C ILE A 191 19.84 -5.12 0.75
N GLU A 192 19.43 -6.09 -0.06
CA GLU A 192 20.37 -6.96 -0.78
C GLU A 192 21.31 -6.15 -1.67
N ASN A 193 20.82 -5.13 -2.37
CA ASN A 193 21.68 -4.28 -3.20
C ASN A 193 22.66 -3.44 -2.37
N VAL A 194 22.27 -2.92 -1.21
CA VAL A 194 23.15 -2.14 -0.33
C VAL A 194 24.21 -3.01 0.31
N TYR A 195 23.82 -4.21 0.74
CA TYR A 195 24.67 -5.14 1.48
C TYR A 195 25.25 -6.28 0.62
N PHE A 196 25.15 -6.21 -0.71
CA PHE A 196 25.51 -7.30 -1.61
C PHE A 196 26.91 -7.88 -1.32
N ASN A 197 27.91 -7.00 -1.22
CA ASN A 197 29.30 -7.40 -0.94
C ASN A 197 29.46 -8.01 0.46
N VAL A 198 28.69 -7.54 1.44
CA VAL A 198 28.72 -8.06 2.81
C VAL A 198 28.06 -9.43 2.86
N LEU A 199 26.91 -9.59 2.22
CA LEU A 199 26.11 -10.82 2.21
C LEU A 199 26.79 -11.98 1.46
N GLN A 200 27.68 -11.68 0.52
CA GLN A 200 28.40 -12.70 -0.25
C GLN A 200 29.38 -13.50 0.63
N ASP A 201 30.16 -12.80 1.46
CA ASP A 201 31.22 -13.37 2.28
C ASP A 201 30.99 -13.10 3.79
N TRP A 202 29.73 -13.06 4.21
CA TRP A 202 29.35 -12.70 5.57
C TRP A 202 29.88 -13.68 6.61
N ASP A 203 30.47 -13.16 7.69
CA ASP A 203 31.14 -13.91 8.76
C ASP A 203 30.29 -14.11 10.03
N ASN A 204 28.98 -13.94 9.90
CA ASN A 204 27.99 -14.01 10.99
C ASN A 204 27.96 -12.81 11.95
N ASP A 205 28.65 -11.70 11.66
CA ASP A 205 28.48 -10.47 12.44
C ASP A 205 27.15 -9.77 12.10
N ILE A 206 26.17 -9.88 13.01
CA ILE A 206 24.82 -9.32 12.85
C ILE A 206 24.82 -7.79 13.00
N SER A 207 25.77 -7.21 13.75
CA SER A 207 25.79 -5.77 14.06
C SER A 207 25.92 -4.89 12.82
N ILE A 208 26.46 -5.44 11.74
CA ILE A 208 26.59 -4.77 10.43
C ILE A 208 25.20 -4.39 9.85
N PHE A 209 24.14 -5.08 10.26
CA PHE A 209 22.77 -4.84 9.81
C PHE A 209 21.98 -3.86 10.66
N ASP A 210 22.53 -3.28 11.74
CA ASP A 210 21.86 -2.24 12.53
C ASP A 210 21.33 -1.05 11.66
N PRO A 211 22.05 -0.57 10.62
CA PRO A 211 21.54 0.52 9.77
C PRO A 211 20.33 0.15 8.90
N VAL A 212 19.95 -1.13 8.83
CA VAL A 212 18.78 -1.60 8.07
C VAL A 212 17.49 -0.95 8.58
N GLU A 213 17.41 -0.59 9.86
CA GLU A 213 16.27 0.15 10.40
C GLU A 213 16.02 1.46 9.63
N THR A 214 17.08 2.17 9.25
CA THR A 214 16.96 3.41 8.46
C THR A 214 16.42 3.12 7.06
N ILE A 215 16.74 1.96 6.48
CA ILE A 215 16.21 1.55 5.18
C ILE A 215 14.73 1.22 5.29
N ILE A 216 14.34 0.50 6.35
CA ILE A 216 12.94 0.16 6.68
C ILE A 216 12.11 1.43 6.80
N ASN A 217 12.50 2.36 7.67
CA ASN A 217 11.76 3.60 7.93
C ASN A 217 11.66 4.53 6.70
N ASN A 218 12.54 4.36 5.69
CA ASN A 218 12.50 5.12 4.44
C ASN A 218 11.57 4.51 3.38
N ILE A 219 11.38 3.19 3.39
CA ILE A 219 10.56 2.47 2.40
C ILE A 219 9.13 2.31 2.89
N LEU A 220 9.01 1.97 4.16
CA LEU A 220 7.77 1.84 4.89
C LEU A 220 7.51 3.21 5.52
N PRO A 221 6.51 3.98 5.05
CA PRO A 221 6.20 5.29 5.61
C PRO A 221 5.53 5.12 6.98
N ILE A 222 6.30 4.72 7.99
CA ILE A 222 5.92 4.64 9.40
C ILE A 222 6.06 6.04 10.04
#